data_AF-A0A257M9W8-F1
#
_entry.id   AF-A0A257M9W8-F1
#
_cell.length_a   1.000
_cell.length_b   1.000
_cell.length_c   1.000
_cell.angle_alpha   90.00
_cell.angle_beta   90.00
_cell.angle_gamma   90.00
#
_symmetry.space_group_name_H-M   'P 1'
#
loop_
_entity.id
_entity.type
_entity.pdbx_description
1 polymer ?
#
loop_
_entity_poly.entity_id
_entity_poly.type
_entity_poly.pdbx_seq_one_letter_code
_entity_poly.pdbx_strand_id
1 'polypeptide(L)'
;MKMTDEHEAKRTGAQAQVDLEAEVKASLLPLREGEFSAKIDKILVYTQSAVRSADAKARDNFIRFAHLNLDAVLVQALESLVFRPRLASKSDEQKKAAALQKTFDRLEHPEKALLEHYVASSDPLNKYLAAGPWGHQYLKRRGIDAKALEAFDIQLCELLGCGDTAAGRIVLAYAGLSHLLDQLKGGAN
;
A
#
# COMPACT_ATOMS: atom_id res chain seq x y z
N MET A 1 44.80 5.37 -4.69
CA MET A 1 43.79 5.01 -5.68
C MET A 1 42.53 4.37 -5.09
N LYS A 2 42.57 3.63 -3.97
CA LYS A 2 41.34 3.09 -3.31
C LYS A 2 40.45 4.12 -2.57
N MET A 3 41.00 5.22 -2.06
CA MET A 3 40.21 6.19 -1.27
C MET A 3 39.26 7.06 -2.11
N THR A 4 39.60 7.34 -3.37
CA THR A 4 38.74 8.15 -4.27
C THR A 4 37.44 7.40 -4.62
N ASP A 5 37.54 6.09 -4.81
CA ASP A 5 36.44 5.26 -5.28
C ASP A 5 35.37 5.05 -4.19
N GLU A 6 35.76 4.94 -2.91
CA GLU A 6 34.83 4.84 -1.78
C GLU A 6 34.07 6.14 -1.48
N HIS A 7 34.73 7.29 -1.66
CA HIS A 7 34.09 8.59 -1.49
C HIS A 7 33.10 8.89 -2.62
N GLU A 8 33.42 8.48 -3.84
CA GLU A 8 32.53 8.60 -4.99
C GLU A 8 31.30 7.68 -4.86
N ALA A 9 31.51 6.41 -4.47
CA ALA A 9 30.43 5.45 -4.23
C ALA A 9 29.44 5.92 -3.14
N LYS A 10 29.94 6.44 -2.01
CA LYS A 10 29.11 7.01 -0.93
C LYS A 10 28.32 8.23 -1.40
N ARG A 11 28.91 9.08 -2.25
CA ARG A 11 28.25 10.27 -2.81
C ARG A 11 27.15 9.89 -3.80
N THR A 12 27.36 8.88 -4.64
CA THR A 12 26.34 8.35 -5.54
C THR A 12 25.19 7.68 -4.79
N GLY A 13 25.47 6.93 -3.70
CA GLY A 13 24.43 6.32 -2.87
C GLY A 13 23.58 7.35 -2.12
N ALA A 14 24.21 8.42 -1.60
CA ALA A 14 23.49 9.51 -0.95
C ALA A 14 22.62 10.30 -1.94
N GLN A 15 23.12 10.56 -3.16
CA GLN A 15 22.33 11.22 -4.21
C GLN A 15 21.12 10.38 -4.62
N ALA A 16 21.30 9.06 -4.81
CA ALA A 16 20.21 8.16 -5.12
C ALA A 16 19.09 8.17 -4.08
N GLN A 17 19.42 8.28 -2.78
CA GLN A 17 18.40 8.39 -1.73
C GLN A 17 17.63 9.73 -1.79
N VAL A 18 18.31 10.82 -2.12
CA VAL A 18 17.67 12.14 -2.30
C VAL A 18 16.73 12.12 -3.51
N ASP A 19 17.14 11.48 -4.61
CA ASP A 19 16.32 11.34 -5.80
C ASP A 19 15.07 10.49 -5.51
N LEU A 20 15.21 9.41 -4.74
CA LEU A 20 14.08 8.59 -4.27
C LEU A 20 13.14 9.36 -3.33
N GLU A 21 13.65 10.18 -2.40
CA GLU A 21 12.81 11.07 -1.58
C GLU A 21 12.00 12.02 -2.47
N ALA A 22 12.63 12.58 -3.50
CA ALA A 22 11.96 13.48 -4.43
C ALA A 22 10.84 12.77 -5.22
N GLU A 23 11.07 11.54 -5.65
CA GLU A 23 10.08 10.73 -6.35
C GLU A 23 8.89 10.32 -5.46
N VAL A 24 9.17 9.88 -4.22
CA VAL A 24 8.13 9.63 -3.21
C VAL A 24 7.30 10.89 -2.96
N LYS A 25 7.96 12.04 -2.82
CA LYS A 25 7.29 13.32 -2.62
C LYS A 25 6.42 13.71 -3.81
N ALA A 26 6.93 13.57 -5.03
CA ALA A 26 6.19 13.87 -6.25
C ALA A 26 4.92 12.99 -6.38
N SER A 27 5.01 11.73 -5.96
CA SER A 27 3.89 10.78 -5.98
C SER A 27 2.86 11.05 -4.88
N LEU A 28 3.29 11.51 -3.69
CA LEU A 28 2.41 11.76 -2.54
C LEU A 28 1.68 13.10 -2.59
N LEU A 29 2.30 14.16 -3.10
CA LEU A 29 1.73 15.50 -3.07
C LEU A 29 0.36 15.61 -3.75
N PRO A 30 0.11 14.99 -4.91
CA PRO A 30 -1.22 14.99 -5.55
C PRO A 30 -2.30 14.27 -4.73
N LEU A 31 -1.92 13.36 -3.84
CA LEU A 31 -2.82 12.57 -2.98
C LEU A 31 -3.15 13.27 -1.66
N ARG A 32 -2.48 14.39 -1.38
CA ARG A 32 -2.62 15.16 -0.14
C ARG A 32 -3.92 15.98 -0.16
N GLU A 33 -5.05 15.30 -0.05
CA GLU A 33 -6.37 15.91 -0.12
C GLU A 33 -7.25 15.51 1.08
N GLY A 34 -8.05 16.47 1.55
CA GLY A 34 -9.10 16.25 2.55
C GLY A 34 -8.64 15.43 3.76
N GLU A 35 -9.38 14.37 4.04
CA GLU A 35 -9.19 13.48 5.19
C GLU A 35 -7.92 12.62 5.15
N PHE A 36 -7.23 12.55 4.01
CA PHE A 36 -6.02 11.74 3.84
C PHE A 36 -4.73 12.52 4.15
N SER A 37 -4.79 13.86 4.09
CA SER A 37 -3.64 14.77 4.21
C SER A 37 -2.76 14.50 5.43
N ALA A 38 -3.36 14.24 6.59
CA ALA A 38 -2.61 14.03 7.83
C ALA A 38 -1.72 12.77 7.82
N LYS A 39 -2.15 11.70 7.12
CA LYS A 39 -1.34 10.49 6.97
C LYS A 39 -0.27 10.68 5.91
N ILE A 40 -0.62 11.32 4.79
CA ILE A 40 0.33 11.67 3.73
C ILE A 40 1.49 12.53 4.28
N ASP A 41 1.19 13.51 5.13
CA ASP A 41 2.20 14.35 5.78
C ASP A 41 3.16 13.53 6.67
N LYS A 42 2.65 12.52 7.37
CA LYS A 42 3.50 11.61 8.16
C LYS A 42 4.40 10.77 7.28
N ILE A 43 3.91 10.27 6.14
CA ILE A 43 4.74 9.52 5.18
C ILE A 43 5.90 10.41 4.72
N LEU A 44 5.61 11.65 4.30
CA LEU A 44 6.63 12.63 3.88
C LEU A 44 7.69 12.87 4.98
N VAL A 45 7.25 13.10 6.22
CA VAL A 45 8.16 13.32 7.36
C VAL A 45 9.05 12.12 7.62
N TYR A 46 8.49 10.91 7.59
CA TYR A 46 9.26 9.69 7.83
C TYR A 46 10.22 9.37 6.67
N THR A 47 9.80 9.57 5.42
CA THR A 47 10.68 9.43 4.25
C THR A 47 11.88 10.37 4.35
N GLN A 48 11.65 11.65 4.64
CA GLN A 48 12.72 12.62 4.84
C GLN A 48 13.64 12.25 6.01
N SER A 49 13.07 11.74 7.09
CA SER A 49 13.85 11.29 8.26
C SER A 49 14.71 10.06 7.95
N ALA A 50 14.21 9.15 7.09
CA ALA A 50 14.96 7.99 6.63
C ALA A 50 16.20 8.40 5.82
N VAL A 51 16.04 9.29 4.84
CA VAL A 51 17.16 9.77 3.99
C VAL A 51 18.21 10.54 4.79
N ARG A 52 17.80 11.27 5.82
CA ARG A 52 18.73 12.02 6.69
C ARG A 52 19.42 11.14 7.74
N SER A 53 18.98 9.91 7.95
CA SER A 53 19.48 9.06 9.03
C SER A 53 20.79 8.38 8.65
N ALA A 54 21.86 8.69 9.37
CA ALA A 54 23.13 7.97 9.28
C ALA A 54 23.09 6.59 9.97
N ASP A 55 22.16 6.39 10.92
CA ASP A 55 21.96 5.11 11.59
C ASP A 55 20.98 4.23 10.79
N ALA A 56 21.44 3.04 10.42
CA ALA A 56 20.67 2.10 9.60
C ALA A 56 19.39 1.63 10.32
N LYS A 57 19.47 1.39 11.63
CA LYS A 57 18.31 0.93 12.42
C LYS A 57 17.24 2.02 12.53
N ALA A 58 17.63 3.28 12.72
CA ALA A 58 16.72 4.42 12.74
C ALA A 58 16.10 4.64 11.36
N ARG A 59 16.90 4.54 10.29
CA ARG A 59 16.42 4.60 8.90
C ARG A 59 15.34 3.55 8.64
N ASP A 60 15.60 2.29 8.99
CA ASP A 60 14.65 1.19 8.79
C ASP A 60 13.36 1.41 9.61
N ASN A 61 13.46 1.99 10.81
CA ASN A 61 12.30 2.35 11.60
C ASN A 61 11.47 3.46 10.94
N PHE A 62 12.11 4.50 10.41
CA PHE A 62 11.41 5.56 9.68
C PHE A 62 10.70 5.00 8.45
N ILE A 63 11.35 4.15 7.66
CA ILE A 63 10.72 3.51 6.50
C ILE A 63 9.54 2.65 6.94
N ARG A 64 9.69 1.86 8.01
CA ARG A 64 8.58 1.10 8.60
C ARG A 64 7.41 2.00 9.01
N PHE A 65 7.67 3.16 9.62
CA PHE A 65 6.62 4.11 9.97
C PHE A 65 5.97 4.76 8.73
N ALA A 66 6.72 4.99 7.66
CA ALA A 66 6.16 5.43 6.38
C ALA A 66 5.19 4.38 5.82
N HIS A 67 5.57 3.10 5.78
CA HIS A 67 4.66 2.02 5.37
C HIS A 67 3.42 1.91 6.27
N LEU A 68 3.56 2.06 7.58
CA LEU A 68 2.39 2.02 8.48
C LEU A 68 1.39 3.14 8.20
N ASN A 69 1.87 4.32 7.81
CA ASN A 69 0.97 5.42 7.41
C ASN A 69 0.40 5.21 6.00
N LEU A 70 1.16 4.62 5.08
CA LEU A 70 0.68 4.21 3.76
C LEU A 70 -0.43 3.14 3.86
N ASP A 71 -0.23 2.12 4.68
CA ASP A 71 -1.24 1.10 4.96
C ASP A 71 -2.49 1.70 5.59
N ALA A 72 -2.31 2.63 6.52
CA ALA A 72 -3.43 3.26 7.20
C ALA A 72 -4.23 4.22 6.29
N VAL A 73 -3.59 4.88 5.32
CA VAL A 73 -4.30 5.76 4.36
C VAL A 73 -5.04 4.92 3.33
N LEU A 74 -4.46 3.78 2.90
CA LEU A 74 -5.14 2.82 2.06
C LEU A 74 -6.40 2.25 2.74
N VAL A 75 -6.29 1.83 4.01
CA VAL A 75 -7.46 1.32 4.76
C VAL A 75 -8.56 2.36 4.80
N GLN A 76 -8.24 3.62 5.11
CA GLN A 76 -9.21 4.71 5.12
C GLN A 76 -9.84 4.94 3.74
N ALA A 77 -9.04 4.89 2.68
CA ALA A 77 -9.54 5.01 1.30
C ALA A 77 -10.51 3.87 0.96
N LEU A 78 -10.15 2.62 1.23
CA LEU A 78 -11.02 1.45 0.98
C LEU A 78 -12.31 1.50 1.81
N GLU A 79 -12.24 1.95 3.07
CA GLU A 79 -13.42 2.17 3.93
C GLU A 79 -14.37 3.25 3.37
N SER A 80 -13.83 4.27 2.71
CA SER A 80 -14.63 5.32 2.05
C SER A 80 -15.26 4.87 0.72
N LEU A 81 -14.62 3.91 0.03
CA LEU A 81 -15.04 3.43 -1.30
C LEU A 81 -16.04 2.28 -1.24
N VAL A 82 -15.96 1.41 -0.22
CA VAL A 82 -16.69 0.15 -0.19
C VAL A 82 -17.73 0.14 0.91
N PHE A 83 -18.99 0.00 0.53
CA PHE A 83 -20.11 -0.01 1.46
C PHE A 83 -20.04 -1.20 2.44
N ARG A 84 -19.93 -0.89 3.73
CA ARG A 84 -20.04 -1.88 4.82
C ARG A 84 -21.51 -2.10 5.21
N PRO A 85 -22.04 -3.34 5.16
CA PRO A 85 -23.41 -3.62 5.58
C PRO A 85 -23.63 -3.33 7.06
N ARG A 86 -24.64 -2.51 7.38
CA ARG A 86 -24.92 -2.03 8.76
C ARG A 86 -25.29 -3.15 9.75
N LEU A 87 -25.90 -4.23 9.26
CA LEU A 87 -26.39 -5.33 10.09
C LEU A 87 -25.35 -6.42 10.36
N ALA A 88 -24.19 -6.38 9.70
CA ALA A 88 -23.14 -7.36 9.93
C ALA A 88 -22.43 -7.04 11.26
N SER A 89 -22.47 -7.99 12.20
CA SER A 89 -21.66 -7.87 13.40
C SER A 89 -20.19 -8.11 13.07
N LYS A 90 -19.28 -7.67 13.96
CA LYS A 90 -17.85 -8.02 13.84
C LYS A 90 -17.62 -9.53 13.82
N SER A 91 -18.47 -10.31 14.50
CA SER A 91 -18.36 -11.78 14.49
C SER A 91 -18.73 -12.36 13.12
N ASP A 92 -19.74 -11.80 12.46
CA ASP A 92 -20.16 -12.24 11.11
C ASP A 92 -19.07 -11.92 10.09
N GLU A 93 -18.50 -10.72 10.15
CA GLU A 93 -17.34 -10.33 9.36
C GLU A 93 -16.17 -11.30 9.55
N GLN A 94 -15.79 -11.61 10.79
CA GLN A 94 -14.68 -12.52 11.07
C GLN A 94 -14.93 -13.95 10.59
N LYS A 95 -16.13 -14.49 10.82
CA LYS A 95 -16.49 -15.84 10.36
C LYS A 95 -16.43 -15.93 8.85
N LYS A 96 -16.95 -14.91 8.16
CA LYS A 96 -17.00 -14.90 6.70
C LYS A 96 -15.65 -14.64 6.07
N ALA A 97 -14.87 -13.72 6.62
CA ALA A 97 -13.47 -13.52 6.28
C ALA A 97 -12.66 -14.83 6.40
N ALA A 98 -12.83 -15.58 7.50
CA ALA A 98 -12.15 -16.85 7.69
C ALA A 98 -12.60 -17.92 6.66
N ALA A 99 -13.88 -17.93 6.28
CA ALA A 99 -14.38 -18.83 5.24
C ALA A 99 -13.81 -18.47 3.86
N LEU A 100 -13.81 -17.19 3.49
CA LEU A 100 -13.21 -16.69 2.25
C LEU A 100 -11.72 -17.00 2.20
N GLN A 101 -10.99 -16.74 3.29
CA GLN A 101 -9.57 -17.05 3.40
C GLN A 101 -9.29 -18.53 3.09
N LYS A 102 -10.03 -19.46 3.72
CA LYS A 102 -9.86 -20.91 3.48
C LYS A 102 -10.09 -21.29 2.02
N THR A 103 -11.00 -20.61 1.33
CA THR A 103 -11.27 -20.83 -0.09
C THR A 103 -10.12 -20.33 -0.95
N PHE A 104 -9.70 -19.07 -0.76
CA PHE A 104 -8.67 -18.44 -1.58
C PHE A 104 -7.26 -18.97 -1.30
N ASP A 105 -6.99 -19.48 -0.10
CA ASP A 105 -5.67 -20.03 0.26
C ASP A 105 -5.25 -21.20 -0.63
N ARG A 106 -6.21 -21.89 -1.23
CA ARG A 106 -6.00 -23.04 -2.13
C ARG A 106 -5.78 -22.64 -3.60
N LEU A 107 -5.93 -21.36 -3.93
CA LEU A 107 -5.84 -20.88 -5.30
C LEU A 107 -4.45 -20.32 -5.60
N GLU A 108 -4.03 -20.48 -6.85
CA GLU A 108 -2.77 -19.93 -7.38
C GLU A 108 -2.84 -18.40 -7.53
N HIS A 109 -3.99 -17.89 -7.95
CA HIS A 109 -4.26 -16.48 -8.21
C HIS A 109 -5.37 -15.93 -7.30
N PRO A 110 -5.13 -15.80 -5.98
CA PRO A 110 -6.13 -15.31 -5.04
C PRO A 110 -6.60 -13.88 -5.35
N GLU A 111 -5.74 -13.05 -5.97
CA GLU A 111 -6.05 -11.69 -6.39
C GLU A 111 -7.15 -11.65 -7.45
N LYS A 112 -7.06 -12.51 -8.48
CA LYS A 112 -8.09 -12.62 -9.52
C LYS A 112 -9.38 -13.21 -8.95
N ALA A 113 -9.25 -14.24 -8.12
CA ALA A 113 -10.38 -14.91 -7.51
C ALA A 113 -11.19 -13.99 -6.58
N LEU A 114 -10.54 -13.04 -5.89
CA LEU A 114 -11.23 -12.02 -5.10
C LEU A 114 -12.10 -11.10 -5.97
N LEU A 115 -11.58 -10.65 -7.11
CA LEU A 115 -12.30 -9.78 -8.04
C LEU A 115 -13.46 -10.52 -8.70
N GLU A 116 -13.23 -11.76 -9.14
CA GLU A 116 -14.29 -12.64 -9.65
C GLU A 116 -15.37 -12.88 -8.59
N HIS A 117 -14.97 -13.10 -7.33
CA HIS A 117 -15.91 -13.27 -6.23
C HIS A 117 -16.72 -12.00 -5.96
N TYR A 118 -16.08 -10.83 -6.02
CA TYR A 118 -16.76 -9.53 -5.88
C TYR A 118 -17.83 -9.34 -6.97
N VAL A 119 -17.51 -9.65 -8.22
CA VAL A 119 -18.42 -9.53 -9.36
C VAL A 119 -19.57 -10.54 -9.26
N ALA A 120 -19.27 -11.80 -8.95
CA ALA A 120 -20.25 -12.88 -8.93
C ALA A 120 -21.16 -12.87 -7.69
N SER A 121 -20.71 -12.32 -6.56
CA SER A 121 -21.48 -12.35 -5.33
C SER A 121 -22.56 -11.27 -5.30
N SER A 122 -23.80 -11.65 -4.95
CA SER A 122 -24.87 -10.71 -4.60
C SER A 122 -24.86 -10.31 -3.12
N ASP A 123 -24.01 -10.95 -2.31
CA ASP A 123 -23.97 -10.77 -0.86
C ASP A 123 -23.18 -9.51 -0.49
N PRO A 124 -23.81 -8.50 0.14
CA PRO A 124 -23.15 -7.24 0.47
C PRO A 124 -21.92 -7.40 1.37
N LEU A 125 -21.92 -8.39 2.26
CA LEU A 125 -20.79 -8.64 3.16
C LEU A 125 -19.63 -9.29 2.41
N ASN A 126 -19.90 -10.17 1.44
CA ASN A 126 -18.85 -10.69 0.57
C ASN A 126 -18.23 -9.59 -0.28
N LYS A 127 -19.06 -8.71 -0.86
CA LYS A 127 -18.56 -7.55 -1.62
C LYS A 127 -17.68 -6.66 -0.76
N TYR A 128 -18.15 -6.33 0.46
CA TYR A 128 -17.37 -5.54 1.41
C TYR A 128 -16.04 -6.18 1.77
N LEU A 129 -16.03 -7.48 2.06
CA LEU A 129 -14.79 -8.18 2.39
C LEU A 129 -13.83 -8.23 1.20
N ALA A 130 -14.30 -8.61 0.02
CA ALA A 130 -13.46 -8.77 -1.16
C ALA A 130 -12.85 -7.46 -1.66
N ALA A 131 -13.64 -6.39 -1.73
CA ALA A 131 -13.21 -5.08 -2.22
C ALA A 131 -12.64 -4.16 -1.11
N GLY A 132 -12.91 -4.45 0.16
CA GLY A 132 -12.55 -3.58 1.27
C GLY A 132 -11.20 -3.90 1.91
N PRO A 133 -10.92 -3.32 3.10
CA PRO A 133 -9.63 -3.45 3.79
C PRO A 133 -9.18 -4.90 4.01
N TRP A 134 -10.12 -5.82 4.26
CA TRP A 134 -9.79 -7.22 4.51
C TRP A 134 -9.17 -7.90 3.28
N GLY A 135 -9.75 -7.73 2.09
CA GLY A 135 -9.27 -8.36 0.86
C GLY A 135 -7.84 -7.93 0.54
N HIS A 136 -7.57 -6.63 0.62
CA HIS A 136 -6.22 -6.10 0.43
C HIS A 136 -5.22 -6.62 1.49
N GLN A 137 -5.59 -6.61 2.78
CA GLN A 137 -4.74 -7.17 3.84
C GLN A 137 -4.51 -8.67 3.70
N TYR A 138 -5.48 -9.40 3.16
CA TYR A 138 -5.34 -10.82 2.86
C TYR A 138 -4.29 -11.04 1.77
N LEU A 139 -4.37 -10.31 0.65
CA LEU A 139 -3.42 -10.39 -0.44
C LEU A 139 -1.99 -10.04 -0.02
N LYS A 140 -1.81 -8.95 0.75
CA LYS A 140 -0.50 -8.61 1.35
C LYS A 140 0.07 -9.76 2.19
N ARG A 141 -0.75 -10.38 3.04
CA ARG A 141 -0.31 -11.49 3.91
C ARG A 141 0.01 -12.76 3.12
N ARG A 142 -0.64 -12.99 1.98
CA ARG A 142 -0.27 -14.07 1.06
C ARG A 142 1.03 -13.81 0.31
N GLY A 143 1.55 -12.58 0.35
CA GLY A 143 2.79 -12.20 -0.30
C GLY A 143 2.66 -12.19 -1.82
N ILE A 144 1.51 -11.73 -2.34
CA ILE A 144 1.36 -11.58 -3.79
C ILE A 144 2.38 -10.57 -4.33
N ASP A 145 2.83 -10.81 -5.57
CA ASP A 145 3.78 -9.93 -6.24
C ASP A 145 3.23 -8.50 -6.37
N ALA A 146 4.13 -7.51 -6.33
CA ALA A 146 3.75 -6.10 -6.41
C ALA A 146 2.97 -5.76 -7.69
N LYS A 147 3.33 -6.36 -8.83
CA LYS A 147 2.61 -6.13 -10.10
C LYS A 147 1.22 -6.78 -10.09
N ALA A 148 1.09 -7.92 -9.41
CA ALA A 148 -0.21 -8.58 -9.23
C ALA A 148 -1.12 -7.76 -8.31
N LEU A 149 -0.57 -7.17 -7.25
CA LEU A 149 -1.31 -6.26 -6.37
C LEU A 149 -1.73 -4.98 -7.10
N GLU A 150 -0.83 -4.37 -7.87
CA GLU A 150 -1.14 -3.20 -8.70
C GLU A 150 -2.25 -3.49 -9.72
N ALA A 151 -2.17 -4.63 -10.42
CA ALA A 151 -3.23 -5.04 -11.34
C ALA A 151 -4.58 -5.26 -10.63
N PHE A 152 -4.55 -5.81 -9.41
CA PHE A 152 -5.74 -5.95 -8.57
C PHE A 152 -6.34 -4.59 -8.23
N ASP A 153 -5.53 -3.64 -7.77
CA ASP A 153 -5.97 -2.29 -7.37
C ASP A 153 -6.57 -1.51 -8.55
N ILE A 154 -5.96 -1.62 -9.75
CA ILE A 154 -6.48 -1.04 -11.00
C ILE A 154 -7.87 -1.60 -11.31
N GLN A 155 -7.97 -2.94 -11.39
CA GLN A 155 -9.22 -3.58 -11.77
C GLN A 155 -10.32 -3.36 -10.70
N LEU A 156 -9.95 -3.32 -9.42
CA LEU A 156 -10.88 -2.97 -8.35
C LEU A 156 -11.42 -1.54 -8.52
N CYS A 157 -10.56 -0.57 -8.81
CA CYS A 157 -10.99 0.82 -9.02
C CYS A 157 -11.88 0.98 -10.25
N GLU A 158 -11.63 0.22 -11.32
CA GLU A 158 -12.51 0.14 -12.50
C GLU A 158 -13.89 -0.41 -12.13
N LEU A 159 -13.94 -1.53 -11.40
CA LEU A 159 -15.19 -2.15 -10.95
C LEU A 159 -16.01 -1.23 -10.03
N LEU A 160 -15.34 -0.44 -9.20
CA LEU A 160 -15.96 0.53 -8.30
C LEU A 160 -16.29 1.86 -8.97
N GLY A 161 -15.77 2.13 -10.17
CA GLY A 161 -15.92 3.41 -10.88
C GLY A 161 -15.33 4.59 -10.10
N CYS A 162 -14.24 4.38 -9.37
CA CYS A 162 -13.74 5.34 -8.38
C CYS A 162 -12.36 5.95 -8.69
N GLY A 163 -11.75 5.64 -9.84
CA GLY A 163 -10.37 6.03 -10.17
C GLY A 163 -10.08 7.53 -10.05
N ASP A 164 -11.05 8.39 -10.36
CA ASP A 164 -10.90 9.86 -10.30
C ASP A 164 -11.16 10.45 -8.91
N THR A 165 -11.62 9.65 -7.95
CA THR A 165 -11.86 10.12 -6.58
C THR A 165 -10.55 10.25 -5.81
N ALA A 166 -10.54 11.05 -4.73
CA ALA A 166 -9.36 11.13 -3.84
C ALA A 166 -8.97 9.75 -3.27
N ALA A 167 -9.96 8.94 -2.87
CA ALA A 167 -9.73 7.61 -2.35
C ALA A 167 -9.25 6.62 -3.43
N GLY A 168 -9.83 6.66 -4.63
CA GLY A 168 -9.39 5.81 -5.74
C GLY A 168 -7.95 6.09 -6.14
N ARG A 169 -7.54 7.37 -6.21
CA ARG A 169 -6.15 7.75 -6.48
C ARG A 169 -5.16 7.22 -5.43
N ILE A 170 -5.57 7.10 -4.16
CA ILE A 170 -4.75 6.48 -3.11
C ILE A 170 -4.57 4.98 -3.34
N VAL A 171 -5.66 4.28 -3.68
CA VAL A 171 -5.62 2.85 -4.00
C VAL A 171 -4.69 2.59 -5.20
N LEU A 172 -4.87 3.34 -6.29
CA LEU A 172 -4.06 3.22 -7.50
C LEU A 172 -2.57 3.52 -7.28
N ALA A 173 -2.23 4.44 -6.38
CA ALA A 173 -0.85 4.80 -6.09
C ALA A 173 -0.16 3.86 -5.09
N TYR A 174 -0.90 2.98 -4.41
CA TYR A 174 -0.43 2.24 -3.25
C TYR A 174 0.77 1.34 -3.55
N ALA A 175 0.66 0.48 -4.57
CA ALA A 175 1.71 -0.47 -4.91
C ALA A 175 3.03 0.22 -5.29
N GLY A 176 2.94 1.28 -6.12
CA GLY A 176 4.09 2.09 -6.53
C GLY A 176 4.75 2.80 -5.34
N LEU A 177 3.96 3.44 -4.47
CA LEU A 177 4.48 4.08 -3.26
C LEU A 177 5.14 3.09 -2.30
N SER A 178 4.56 1.90 -2.13
CA SER A 178 5.16 0.85 -1.30
C SER A 178 6.53 0.43 -1.86
N HIS A 179 6.62 0.26 -3.18
CA HIS A 179 7.86 -0.09 -3.84
C HIS A 179 8.95 0.98 -3.66
N LEU A 180 8.60 2.26 -3.86
CA LEU A 180 9.53 3.38 -3.65
C LEU A 180 10.03 3.45 -2.21
N LEU A 181 9.16 3.20 -1.23
CA LEU A 181 9.56 3.14 0.19
C LEU A 181 10.50 1.97 0.48
N ASP A 182 10.29 0.80 -0.14
CA ASP A 182 11.19 -0.34 0.02
C ASP A 182 12.57 -0.08 -0.56
N GLN A 183 12.67 0.65 -1.68
CA GLN A 183 13.96 1.03 -2.27
C GLN A 183 14.82 1.89 -1.34
N LEU A 184 14.20 2.68 -0.43
CA LEU A 184 14.93 3.45 0.58
C LEU A 184 15.68 2.58 1.60
N LYS A 185 15.31 1.29 1.76
CA LYS A 185 16.02 0.35 2.62
C LYS A 185 17.37 -0.07 2.02
N GLY A 186 17.49 -0.07 0.69
CA GLY A 186 18.64 -0.57 -0.07
C GLY A 186 19.93 0.27 0.03
N GLY A 187 19.94 1.30 0.87
CA GLY A 187 21.06 2.24 1.05
C GLY A 187 22.26 1.73 1.87
N ALA A 188 22.60 0.45 1.78
CA ALA A 188 23.80 -0.10 2.39
C ALA A 188 24.41 -1.18 1.48
N ASN A 189 25.30 -0.75 0.60
CA ASN A 189 26.46 -1.52 0.16
C ASN A 189 27.67 -0.58 0.22
#